data_AF-A0A2G6C299-F1
#
_entry.id   AF-A0A2G6C299-F1
#
_cell.length_a   1.000
_cell.length_b   1.000
_cell.length_c   1.000
_cell.angle_alpha   90.00
_cell.angle_beta   90.00
_cell.angle_gamma   90.00
#
_symmetry.space_group_name_H-M   'P 1'
#
loop_
_entity.id
_entity.type
_entity.pdbx_description
1 polymer ?
#
loop_
_entity_poly.entity_id
_entity_poly.type
_entity_poly.pdbx_seq_one_letter_code
_entity_poly.pdbx_strand_id
1 'polypeptide(L)'
;MDAKFLETFYETVILPQYDEIVVEGITWIDHGSIGLDSTAHYFRDRTGREYVLVFEDFPDGSVFGDGLSHEIVPVHGEISLRFGGDKSFKDIENITGYFTLFREKPRR
;
A
#
# COMPACT_ATOMS: atom_id res chain seq x y z
N MET A 1 3.08 -16.96 -1.73
CA MET A 1 4.00 -16.00 -2.35
C MET A 1 5.08 -15.67 -1.33
N ASP A 2 6.33 -15.51 -1.73
CA ASP A 2 7.41 -15.17 -0.80
C ASP A 2 7.25 -13.71 -0.31
N ALA A 3 7.28 -13.48 1.01
CA ALA A 3 7.11 -12.15 1.58
C ALA A 3 8.19 -11.20 1.04
N LYS A 4 9.42 -11.69 0.91
CA LYS A 4 10.54 -10.89 0.39
C LYS A 4 10.35 -10.46 -1.06
N PHE A 5 9.72 -11.30 -1.88
CA PHE A 5 9.35 -10.93 -3.25
C PHE A 5 8.33 -9.80 -3.24
N LEU A 6 7.29 -9.90 -2.42
CA LEU A 6 6.23 -8.89 -2.31
C LEU A 6 6.78 -7.55 -1.81
N GLU A 7 7.58 -7.55 -0.75
CA GLU A 7 8.27 -6.37 -0.23
C GLU A 7 9.09 -5.68 -1.32
N THR A 8 9.92 -6.44 -2.04
CA THR A 8 10.72 -5.91 -3.16
C THR A 8 9.85 -5.32 -4.25
N PHE A 9 8.74 -5.99 -4.61
CA PHE A 9 7.80 -5.50 -5.59
C PHE A 9 7.14 -4.17 -5.14
N TYR A 10 6.72 -4.08 -3.88
CA TYR A 10 6.12 -2.87 -3.34
C TYR A 10 7.11 -1.71 -3.35
N GLU A 11 8.35 -1.92 -2.89
CA GLU A 11 9.39 -0.90 -2.89
C GLU A 11 9.79 -0.44 -4.29
N THR A 12 9.80 -1.33 -5.28
CA THR A 12 10.32 -0.99 -6.62
C THR A 12 9.26 -0.52 -7.60
N VAL A 13 8.01 -0.93 -7.41
CA VAL A 13 6.93 -0.68 -8.39
C VAL A 13 5.80 0.15 -7.82
N ILE A 14 5.29 -0.21 -6.64
CA ILE A 14 4.05 0.37 -6.09
C ILE A 14 4.31 1.67 -5.33
N LEU A 15 5.14 1.62 -4.28
CA LEU A 15 5.40 2.76 -3.40
C LEU A 15 6.02 3.96 -4.13
N PRO A 16 6.89 3.79 -5.15
CA PRO A 16 7.40 4.92 -5.92
C PRO A 16 6.35 5.73 -6.69
N GLN A 17 5.11 5.22 -6.84
CA GLN A 17 4.03 5.99 -7.46
C GLN A 17 3.41 7.03 -6.50
N TYR A 18 3.65 6.92 -5.19
CA TYR A 18 3.11 7.83 -4.19
C TYR A 18 4.10 8.98 -3.94
N ASP A 19 3.65 10.21 -4.13
CA ASP A 19 4.54 11.39 -4.07
C ASP A 19 4.98 11.76 -2.63
N GLU A 20 4.22 11.35 -1.61
CA GLU A 20 4.45 11.76 -0.21
C GLU A 20 5.37 10.82 0.58
N ILE A 21 5.81 9.70 0.00
CA ILE A 21 6.63 8.69 0.68
C ILE A 21 8.08 8.71 0.21
N VAL A 22 9.00 8.55 1.16
CA VAL A 22 10.41 8.27 0.86
C VAL A 22 10.63 6.77 0.95
N VAL A 23 10.73 6.12 -0.21
CA VAL A 23 10.86 4.66 -0.32
C VAL A 23 12.22 4.14 0.19
N GLU A 24 13.26 4.97 0.14
CA GLU A 24 14.58 4.59 0.63
C GLU A 24 14.59 4.38 2.15
N GLY A 25 14.98 3.16 2.59
CA GLY A 25 15.12 2.82 4.01
C GLY A 25 13.80 2.41 4.68
N ILE A 26 12.86 1.84 3.93
CA ILE A 26 11.67 1.20 4.48
C ILE A 26 12.04 0.03 5.38
N THR A 27 11.31 -0.13 6.49
CA THR A 27 11.33 -1.32 7.34
C THR A 27 9.93 -1.92 7.41
N TRP A 28 9.76 -3.11 6.85
CA TRP A 28 8.51 -3.87 6.97
C TRP A 28 8.33 -4.38 8.40
N ILE A 29 7.10 -4.27 8.91
CA ILE A 29 6.74 -4.61 10.29
C ILE A 29 5.92 -5.90 10.29
N ASP A 30 4.85 -5.94 9.50
CA ASP A 30 3.94 -7.08 9.47
C ASP A 30 3.13 -7.12 8.16
N HIS A 31 2.61 -8.30 7.85
CA HIS A 31 1.71 -8.54 6.72
C HIS A 31 0.57 -9.44 7.17
N GLY A 32 -0.67 -9.04 6.89
CA GLY A 32 -1.83 -9.80 7.34
C GLY A 32 -3.06 -9.58 6.47
N SER A 33 -3.86 -10.63 6.33
CA SER A 33 -5.20 -10.51 5.78
C SER A 33 -6.07 -9.72 6.75
N ILE A 34 -6.80 -8.74 6.24
CA ILE A 34 -7.71 -7.85 6.99
C ILE A 34 -9.16 -7.99 6.53
N GLY A 35 -9.41 -8.85 5.54
CA GLY A 35 -10.70 -9.14 4.95
C GLY A 35 -10.59 -10.35 4.02
N LEU A 36 -11.72 -10.77 3.44
CA LEU A 36 -11.76 -11.91 2.52
C LEU A 36 -10.83 -11.72 1.31
N ASP A 37 -10.79 -10.50 0.78
CA ASP A 37 -10.06 -10.14 -0.44
C ASP A 37 -9.13 -8.93 -0.21
N SER A 38 -8.77 -8.66 1.06
CA SER A 38 -7.92 -7.51 1.43
C SER A 38 -6.76 -7.93 2.31
N THR A 39 -5.56 -7.45 1.99
CA THR A 39 -4.33 -7.67 2.76
C THR A 39 -3.67 -6.34 3.13
N ALA A 40 -3.28 -6.18 4.38
CA ALA A 40 -2.51 -5.04 4.88
C ALA A 40 -1.03 -5.39 4.98
N HIS A 41 -0.18 -4.41 4.64
CA HIS A 41 1.26 -4.47 4.76
C HIS A 41 1.74 -3.24 5.54
N TYR A 42 2.13 -3.48 6.80
CA TYR A 42 2.58 -2.45 7.73
C TYR A 42 4.07 -2.21 7.56
N PHE A 43 4.47 -0.95 7.48
CA PHE A 43 5.86 -0.58 7.38
C PHE A 43 6.14 0.82 7.93
N ARG A 44 7.42 1.12 8.09
CA ARG A 44 7.89 2.43 8.55
C ARG A 44 8.91 2.99 7.58
N ASP A 45 8.83 4.29 7.30
CA ASP A 45 9.87 4.99 6.53
C ASP A 45 11.10 5.31 7.40
N ARG A 46 12.17 5.80 6.76
CA ARG A 46 13.41 6.18 7.44
C ARG A 46 13.24 7.30 8.47
N THR A 47 12.17 8.09 8.38
CA THR A 47 11.86 9.19 9.31
C THR A 47 11.10 8.72 10.55
N GLY A 48 10.71 7.44 10.56
CA GLY A 48 9.95 6.84 11.64
C GLY A 48 8.43 6.94 11.47
N ARG A 49 7.93 7.42 10.32
CA ARG A 49 6.49 7.46 10.05
C ARG A 49 5.98 6.09 9.65
N GLU A 50 4.84 5.71 10.21
CA GLU A 50 4.20 4.42 9.99
C GLU A 50 3.12 4.53 8.92
N TYR A 51 3.08 3.50 8.08
CA TYR A 51 2.16 3.40 6.95
C TYR A 51 1.59 2.00 6.85
N VAL A 52 0.44 1.92 6.18
CA VAL A 52 -0.21 0.67 5.81
C VAL A 52 -0.50 0.70 4.32
N LEU A 53 0.14 -0.17 3.56
CA LEU A 53 -0.23 -0.42 2.17
C LEU A 53 -1.28 -1.52 2.16
N VAL A 54 -2.45 -1.25 1.58
CA VAL A 54 -3.54 -2.21 1.49
C VAL A 54 -3.70 -2.62 0.04
N PHE A 55 -3.74 -3.94 -0.20
CA PHE A 55 -4.04 -4.53 -1.50
C PHE A 55 -5.44 -5.15 -1.48
N GLU A 56 -6.29 -4.78 -2.45
CA GLU A 56 -7.68 -5.22 -2.55
C GLU A 56 -8.09 -5.49 -4.01
N ASP A 57 -9.04 -6.39 -4.24
CA ASP A 57 -9.60 -6.64 -5.58
C ASP A 57 -10.47 -5.46 -6.10
N PHE A 58 -11.13 -4.74 -5.18
CA PHE A 58 -11.89 -3.52 -5.44
C PHE A 58 -11.58 -2.48 -4.35
N PRO A 59 -11.40 -1.20 -4.70
CA PRO A 59 -11.06 -0.18 -3.72
C PRO A 59 -12.35 0.22 -3.00
N ASP A 60 -12.54 -0.27 -1.78
CA ASP A 60 -13.66 0.19 -0.94
C ASP A 60 -13.22 1.35 -0.04
N GLY A 61 -11.91 1.45 0.27
CA GLY A 61 -11.35 2.51 1.14
C GLY A 61 -11.94 2.54 2.56
N SER A 62 -12.85 1.63 2.85
CA SER A 62 -13.69 1.55 4.04
C SER A 62 -12.98 0.85 5.20
N VAL A 63 -12.00 -0.02 4.89
CA VAL A 63 -11.32 -0.88 5.88
C VAL A 63 -10.58 -0.07 6.95
N PHE A 64 -10.10 1.13 6.61
CA PHE A 64 -9.43 2.05 7.55
C PHE A 64 -10.04 3.46 7.55
N GLY A 65 -11.18 3.67 6.88
CA GLY A 65 -11.91 4.93 6.82
C GLY A 65 -12.73 5.25 8.08
N ASP A 66 -12.36 4.70 9.25
CA ASP A 66 -13.06 4.93 10.52
C ASP A 66 -12.78 6.32 11.14
N GLY A 67 -11.84 7.06 10.55
CA GLY A 67 -11.45 8.41 10.96
C GLY A 67 -10.58 8.48 12.22
N LEU A 68 -10.28 7.34 12.87
CA LEU A 68 -9.72 7.30 14.21
C LEU A 68 -8.18 7.20 14.25
N SER A 69 -7.54 6.56 13.27
CA SER A 69 -6.06 6.41 13.29
C SER A 69 -5.33 6.60 11.95
N HIS A 70 -6.01 6.62 10.81
CA HIS A 70 -5.33 6.65 9.50
C HIS A 70 -5.72 7.85 8.62
N GLU A 71 -4.80 8.27 7.76
CA GLU A 71 -5.01 9.24 6.68
C GLU A 71 -4.66 8.60 5.34
N ILE A 72 -5.51 8.78 4.33
CA ILE A 72 -5.22 8.32 2.96
C ILE A 72 -4.10 9.18 2.38
N VAL A 73 -3.09 8.52 1.82
CA VAL A 73 -2.04 9.16 1.02
C VAL A 73 -2.41 9.02 -0.45
N PRO A 74 -2.81 10.12 -1.12
CA PRO A 74 -3.28 10.04 -2.50
C PRO A 74 -2.14 9.69 -3.46
N VAL A 75 -2.51 9.08 -4.58
CA VAL A 75 -1.62 8.76 -5.71
C VAL A 75 -2.14 9.42 -6.97
N HIS A 76 -1.38 10.35 -7.54
CA HIS A 76 -1.78 11.11 -8.73
C HIS A 76 -3.17 11.79 -8.64
N GLY A 77 -3.58 12.19 -7.42
CA GLY A 77 -4.89 12.80 -7.16
C GLY A 77 -6.03 11.79 -6.95
N GLU A 78 -5.75 10.50 -7.03
CA GLU A 78 -6.69 9.40 -6.74
C GLU A 78 -6.43 8.81 -5.35
N ILE A 79 -7.41 8.08 -4.83
CA ILE A 79 -7.32 7.39 -3.52
C ILE A 79 -6.48 6.11 -3.60
N SER A 80 -6.55 5.40 -4.73
CA SER A 80 -5.92 4.10 -4.91
C SER A 80 -5.23 3.98 -6.26
N LEU A 81 -4.10 3.28 -6.29
CA LEU A 81 -3.40 2.90 -7.50
C LEU A 81 -3.99 1.59 -8.02
N ARG A 82 -4.62 1.63 -9.20
CA ARG A 82 -5.01 0.40 -9.91
C ARG A 82 -3.76 -0.23 -10.54
N PHE A 83 -3.51 -1.48 -10.23
CA PHE A 83 -2.43 -2.28 -10.80
C PHE A 83 -3.02 -3.47 -11.54
N GLY A 84 -2.56 -3.73 -12.77
CA GLY A 84 -3.14 -4.74 -13.65
C GLY A 84 -4.44 -4.27 -14.33
N GLY A 85 -4.48 -4.40 -15.66
CA GLY A 85 -5.59 -3.94 -16.52
C GLY A 85 -5.11 -3.03 -17.66
N ASP A 86 -4.14 -2.16 -17.38
CA ASP A 86 -3.59 -1.21 -18.35
C ASP A 86 -2.14 -1.57 -18.70
N LYS A 87 -1.74 -1.31 -19.95
CA LYS A 87 -0.64 -1.96 -20.70
C LYS A 87 0.80 -1.88 -20.13
N SER A 88 1.04 -1.22 -19.00
CA SER A 88 2.40 -0.80 -18.60
C SER A 88 3.17 -1.80 -17.73
N PHE A 89 2.51 -2.76 -17.09
CA PHE A 89 3.17 -3.68 -16.14
C PHE A 89 2.75 -5.14 -16.36
N LYS A 90 2.85 -5.59 -17.63
CA LYS A 90 2.41 -6.92 -18.08
C LYS A 90 3.20 -8.11 -17.52
N ASP A 91 4.33 -7.86 -16.85
CA ASP A 91 5.32 -8.89 -16.55
C ASP A 91 5.13 -9.56 -15.17
N ILE A 92 4.08 -9.18 -14.43
CA ILE A 92 3.69 -9.88 -13.20
C ILE A 92 2.34 -10.54 -13.45
N GLU A 93 2.38 -11.79 -13.89
CA GLU A 93 1.19 -12.61 -14.03
C GLU A 93 0.45 -12.72 -12.69
N ASN A 94 -0.85 -12.42 -12.70
CA ASN A 94 -1.81 -12.62 -11.61
C ASN A 94 -1.85 -11.59 -10.45
N ILE A 95 -1.23 -10.41 -10.56
CA ILE A 95 -1.54 -9.30 -9.64
C ILE A 95 -2.40 -8.27 -10.38
N THR A 96 -3.71 -8.36 -10.21
CA THR A 96 -4.66 -7.32 -10.61
C THR A 96 -5.43 -6.89 -9.39
N GLY A 97 -5.44 -5.60 -9.09
CA GLY A 97 -6.13 -5.07 -7.92
C GLY A 97 -5.79 -3.61 -7.68
N TYR A 98 -6.09 -3.14 -6.49
CA TYR A 98 -5.96 -1.76 -6.07
C TYR A 98 -5.06 -1.69 -4.85
N PHE A 99 -4.15 -0.73 -4.88
CA PHE A 99 -3.30 -0.40 -3.76
C PHE A 99 -3.78 0.92 -3.15
N THR A 100 -4.08 0.92 -1.86
CA THR A 100 -4.40 2.13 -1.10
C THR A 100 -3.36 2.32 -0.02
N LEU A 101 -2.73 3.49 0.03
CA LEU A 101 -1.74 3.81 1.05
C LEU A 101 -2.36 4.65 2.16
N PHE A 102 -2.17 4.20 3.38
CA PHE A 102 -2.56 4.91 4.59
C PHE A 102 -1.32 5.33 5.37
N ARG A 103 -1.37 6.51 5.99
CA ARG A 103 -0.41 6.99 6.98
C ARG A 103 -1.08 6.99 8.35
N GLU A 104 -0.39 6.45 9.35
CA GLU A 104 -0.86 6.53 10.74
C GLU A 104 -0.81 7.97 11.24
N LYS A 105 -1.87 8.42 11.91
CA LYS A 105 -1.93 9.73 12.55
C LYS A 105 -0.99 9.72 13.76
N PRO A 106 -0.28 10.83 14.05
CA PRO A 106 0.45 10.96 15.30
C PRO A 106 -0.50 10.75 16.47
N ARG A 107 -0.25 9.72 17.29
CA ARG A 107 -0.98 9.52 18.55
C ARG A 107 -0.71 10.75 19.43
N ARG A 108 -1.74 11.56 19.67
CA ARG A 108 -1.68 12.72 20.56
C ARG A 108 -1.65 12.29 22.02
#